data_AF-A0A366KC28-F1
#
_entry.id   AF-A0A366KC28-F1
#
_cell.length_a   1.000
_cell.length_b   1.000
_cell.length_c   1.000
_cell.angle_alpha   90.00
_cell.angle_beta   90.00
_cell.angle_gamma   90.00
#
_symmetry.space_group_name_H-M   'P 1'
#
loop_
_entity.id
_entity.type
_entity.pdbx_description
1 polymer ?
#
loop_
_entity_poly.entity_id
_entity_poly.type
_entity_poly.pdbx_seq_one_letter_code
_entity_poly.pdbx_strand_id
1 'polypeptide(L)'
;MNLVARHKHEPGRSSAESVRRPPTGRTDQAPRVSEAGEGKPQAEWAVGLLVICSALLAATGHTLAGTCLMALTSLVLGLLRLFLRERSPWKVRSVGFDVFICIGLGLGLMITYLSVLLLF
;
A
#
# COMPACT_ATOMS: atom_id res chain seq x y z
N MET A 1 0.23 -82.44 -18.36
CA MET A 1 -0.95 -81.99 -19.14
C MET A 1 -2.13 -81.83 -18.19
N ASN A 2 -2.98 -80.83 -18.46
CA ASN A 2 -4.29 -80.49 -17.86
C ASN A 2 -4.34 -79.43 -16.74
N LEU A 3 -4.25 -78.18 -17.18
CA LEU A 3 -5.25 -77.09 -17.12
C LEU A 3 -6.39 -77.13 -16.05
N VAL A 4 -6.40 -76.04 -15.27
CA VAL A 4 -7.51 -75.05 -15.13
C VAL A 4 -8.63 -75.27 -14.12
N ALA A 5 -8.74 -74.20 -13.29
CA ALA A 5 -9.90 -73.60 -12.64
C ALA A 5 -10.54 -74.32 -11.43
N ARG A 6 -10.60 -73.58 -10.31
CA ARG A 6 -11.82 -72.86 -9.93
C ARG A 6 -11.53 -71.88 -8.79
N HIS A 7 -11.82 -70.61 -9.08
CA HIS A 7 -11.94 -69.50 -8.14
C HIS A 7 -12.68 -69.90 -6.87
N LYS A 8 -12.07 -69.67 -5.71
CA LYS A 8 -12.68 -69.78 -4.38
C LYS A 8 -12.91 -68.35 -3.85
N HIS A 9 -14.17 -68.04 -3.49
CA HIS A 9 -14.62 -67.24 -2.32
C HIS A 9 -14.00 -65.84 -2.11
N GLU A 10 -14.71 -64.73 -1.87
CA GLU A 10 -15.87 -64.51 -1.00
C GLU A 10 -16.59 -63.18 -1.30
N PRO A 11 -17.85 -63.02 -0.83
CA PRO A 11 -18.69 -61.86 -1.06
C PRO A 11 -18.51 -60.77 0.02
N GLY A 12 -18.61 -59.51 -0.42
CA GLY A 12 -19.18 -58.41 0.37
C GLY A 12 -18.53 -58.03 1.71
N ARG A 13 -17.41 -57.29 1.68
CA ARG A 13 -17.09 -56.30 2.74
C ARG A 13 -15.88 -55.44 2.36
N SER A 14 -16.04 -54.43 1.50
CA SER A 14 -15.07 -53.33 1.45
C SER A 14 -15.55 -52.07 0.72
N SER A 15 -16.86 -51.82 0.65
CA SER A 15 -17.38 -50.57 0.03
C SER A 15 -17.78 -49.51 1.06
N ALA A 16 -17.50 -49.71 2.34
CA ALA A 16 -17.93 -48.81 3.43
C ALA A 16 -16.80 -48.03 4.11
N GLU A 17 -15.55 -48.13 3.64
CA GLU A 17 -14.40 -47.44 4.24
C GLU A 17 -13.73 -46.46 3.25
N SER A 18 -14.56 -45.68 2.56
CA SER A 18 -14.14 -44.47 1.87
C SER A 18 -14.80 -43.24 2.49
N VAL A 19 -14.99 -43.26 3.82
CA VAL A 19 -15.14 -42.02 4.59
C VAL A 19 -13.75 -41.43 4.70
N ARG A 20 -13.32 -40.75 3.63
CA ARG A 20 -12.10 -39.94 3.61
C ARG A 20 -12.20 -38.96 4.78
N ARG A 21 -11.38 -39.17 5.79
CA ARG A 21 -11.14 -38.16 6.83
C ARG A 21 -10.65 -36.89 6.13
N PRO A 22 -11.16 -35.69 6.47
CA PRO A 22 -10.51 -34.47 6.02
C PRO A 22 -9.08 -34.48 6.56
N PRO A 23 -8.06 -34.15 5.74
CA PRO A 23 -6.71 -34.05 6.22
C PRO A 23 -6.67 -33.01 7.36
N THR A 24 -6.37 -33.50 8.56
CA THR A 24 -5.98 -32.68 9.72
C THR A 24 -4.66 -32.00 9.38
N GLY A 25 -4.78 -30.81 8.81
CA GLY A 25 -3.69 -29.92 8.47
C GLY A 25 -4.16 -28.48 8.61
N ARG A 26 -4.74 -28.15 9.77
CA ARG A 26 -4.93 -26.76 10.18
C ARG A 26 -3.54 -26.19 10.48
N THR A 27 -2.84 -25.76 9.43
CA THR A 27 -1.89 -24.67 9.59
C THR A 27 -2.75 -23.41 9.56
N ASP A 28 -3.03 -22.85 10.73
CA ASP A 28 -3.43 -21.44 10.89
C ASP A 28 -2.26 -20.54 10.50
N GLN A 29 -1.67 -20.77 9.32
CA GLN A 29 -0.78 -19.82 8.67
C GLN A 29 -1.70 -18.77 8.09
N ALA A 30 -2.05 -17.80 8.93
CA ALA A 30 -2.48 -16.50 8.43
C ALA A 30 -1.54 -16.14 7.27
N PRO A 31 -2.06 -15.81 6.07
CA PRO A 31 -1.22 -15.52 4.92
C PRO A 31 -0.23 -14.44 5.36
N ARG A 32 1.06 -14.81 5.47
CA ARG A 32 2.12 -13.85 5.82
C ARG A 32 2.27 -12.93 4.63
N VAL A 33 1.48 -11.86 4.64
CA VAL A 33 1.75 -10.65 3.89
C VAL A 33 3.10 -10.18 4.40
N SER A 34 4.13 -10.40 3.59
CA SER A 34 5.49 -9.96 3.90
C SER A 34 5.54 -8.44 3.91
N GLU A 35 5.28 -7.83 5.08
CA GLU A 35 5.73 -6.48 5.41
C GLU A 35 7.27 -6.38 5.40
N ALA A 36 7.99 -7.48 5.21
CA ALA A 36 9.44 -7.50 5.02
C ALA A 36 9.92 -6.78 3.74
N GLY A 37 9.01 -6.45 2.82
CA GLY A 37 9.28 -5.62 1.63
C GLY A 37 8.89 -4.15 1.78
N GLU A 38 8.39 -3.73 2.94
CA GLU A 38 8.03 -2.34 3.19
C GLU A 38 9.29 -1.48 3.23
N GLY A 39 9.37 -0.51 2.33
CA GLY A 39 10.55 0.34 2.24
C GLY A 39 10.82 1.10 3.54
N LYS A 40 12.09 1.41 3.78
CA LYS A 40 12.53 2.14 4.98
C LYS A 40 11.80 3.50 5.05
N PRO A 41 11.18 3.88 6.19
CA PRO A 41 10.32 5.06 6.33
C PRO A 41 11.08 6.41 6.31
N GLN A 42 12.34 6.43 5.90
CA GLN A 42 13.21 7.62 5.98
C GLN A 42 12.66 8.80 5.19
N ALA A 43 12.06 8.53 4.03
CA ALA A 43 11.52 9.58 3.18
C ALA A 43 10.20 10.16 3.74
N GLU A 44 9.39 9.34 4.43
CA GLU A 44 8.18 9.80 5.13
C GLU A 44 8.52 10.80 6.23
N TRP A 45 9.55 10.49 7.03
CA TRP A 45 10.03 11.37 8.08
C TRP A 45 10.61 12.69 7.54
N ALA A 46 11.31 12.64 6.41
CA ALA A 46 11.84 13.86 5.78
C ALA A 46 10.72 14.80 5.32
N VAL A 47 9.68 14.27 4.67
CA VAL A 47 8.51 15.06 4.26
C VAL A 47 7.74 15.56 5.47
N GLY A 48 7.53 14.72 6.49
CA GLY A 48 6.89 15.11 7.74
C GLY A 48 7.59 16.27 8.44
N LEU A 49 8.92 16.23 8.51
CA LEU A 49 9.72 17.33 9.05
C LEU A 49 9.52 18.63 8.25
N LEU A 50 9.50 18.53 6.92
CA LEU A 50 9.32 19.69 6.04
C LEU A 50 7.95 20.35 6.24
N VAL A 51 6.90 19.54 6.42
CA VAL A 51 5.54 20.03 6.75
C VAL A 51 5.52 20.74 8.10
N ILE A 52 6.18 20.19 9.12
CA ILE A 52 6.29 20.82 10.44
C ILE A 52 7.02 22.17 10.32
N CYS A 53 8.15 22.22 9.61
CA CYS A 53 8.88 23.47 9.40
C CYS A 53 8.01 24.52 8.71
N SER A 54 7.21 24.13 7.72
CA SER A 54 6.29 25.06 7.07
C SER A 54 5.21 25.59 8.03
N ALA A 55 4.60 24.71 8.83
CA ALA A 55 3.60 25.13 9.82
C ALA A 55 4.18 26.13 10.83
N LEU A 56 5.43 25.93 11.25
CA LEU A 56 6.14 26.86 12.14
C LEU A 56 6.43 28.21 11.46
N LEU A 57 6.82 28.22 10.18
CA LEU A 57 7.01 29.45 9.42
C LEU A 57 5.69 30.23 9.30
N ALA A 58 4.59 29.54 9.01
CA ALA A 58 3.27 30.16 8.97
C ALA A 58 2.86 30.71 10.35
N ALA A 59 3.12 29.98 11.43
CA ALA A 59 2.78 30.38 12.79
C ALA A 59 3.58 31.60 13.29
N THR A 60 4.81 31.79 12.82
CA THR A 60 5.67 32.93 13.20
C THR A 60 5.43 34.20 12.36
N GLY A 61 4.40 34.22 11.51
CA GLY A 61 4.04 35.37 10.67
C GLY A 61 4.71 35.38 9.29
N HIS A 62 5.54 34.39 8.96
CA HIS A 62 6.13 34.24 7.63
C HIS A 62 5.21 33.42 6.71
N THR A 63 3.94 33.84 6.62
CA THR A 63 2.87 33.09 5.93
C THR A 63 3.20 32.83 4.46
N LEU A 64 3.83 33.78 3.76
CA LEU A 64 4.29 33.61 2.38
C LEU A 64 5.29 32.46 2.27
N ALA A 65 6.31 32.45 3.13
CA ALA A 65 7.36 31.44 3.11
C ALA A 65 6.81 30.05 3.46
N GLY A 66 5.96 29.95 4.49
CA GLY A 66 5.31 28.69 4.86
C GLY A 66 4.43 28.15 3.73
N THR A 67 3.56 29.00 3.16
CA THR A 67 2.66 28.63 2.06
C THR A 67 3.43 28.18 0.82
N CYS A 68 4.45 28.93 0.40
CA CYS A 68 5.31 28.54 -0.72
C CYS A 68 6.03 27.22 -0.44
N LEU A 69 6.54 27.02 0.77
CA LEU A 69 7.22 25.79 1.16
C LEU A 69 6.27 24.57 1.11
N MET A 70 5.04 24.68 1.64
CA MET A 70 4.03 23.62 1.54
C MET A 70 3.66 23.33 0.09
N ALA A 71 3.38 24.37 -0.70
CA ALA A 71 2.95 24.22 -2.08
C ALA A 71 4.02 23.54 -2.92
N LEU A 72 5.28 23.97 -2.79
CA LEU A 72 6.43 23.36 -3.44
C LEU A 72 6.64 21.92 -2.99
N THR A 73 6.58 21.66 -1.68
CA THR A 73 6.69 20.30 -1.13
C THR A 73 5.65 19.37 -1.72
N SER A 74 4.39 19.83 -1.79
CA SER A 74 3.28 19.07 -2.36
C SER A 74 3.49 18.78 -3.85
N LEU A 75 3.87 19.78 -4.64
CA LEU A 75 4.15 19.60 -6.07
C LEU A 75 5.32 18.64 -6.31
N VAL A 76 6.42 18.81 -5.58
CA VAL A 76 7.60 17.94 -5.68
C VAL A 76 7.23 16.51 -5.30
N LEU A 77 6.40 16.31 -4.27
CA LEU A 77 5.96 14.97 -3.86
C LEU A 77 5.07 14.31 -4.92
N GLY A 78 4.15 15.07 -5.53
CA GLY A 78 3.35 14.61 -6.67
C GLY A 78 4.20 14.24 -7.88
N LEU A 79 5.19 15.07 -8.22
CA LEU A 79 6.14 14.80 -9.32
C LEU A 79 7.02 13.59 -9.01
N LEU A 80 7.55 13.48 -7.80
CA LEU A 80 8.33 12.34 -7.36
C LEU A 80 7.52 11.04 -7.46
N ARG A 81 6.22 11.09 -7.16
CA ARG A 81 5.29 9.96 -7.30
C ARG A 81 5.10 9.54 -8.76
N LEU A 82 5.04 10.50 -9.69
CA LEU A 82 5.04 10.23 -11.15
C LEU A 82 6.33 9.54 -11.61
N PHE A 83 7.49 9.99 -11.14
CA PHE A 83 8.79 9.44 -11.55
C PHE A 83 9.08 8.06 -10.96
N LEU A 84 8.76 7.84 -9.68
CA LEU A 84 9.10 6.58 -9.00
C LEU A 84 8.09 5.46 -9.23
N ARG A 85 6.85 5.77 -9.63
CA ARG A 85 5.74 4.85 -10.00
C ARG A 85 5.74 3.48 -9.30
N GLU A 86 6.46 2.49 -9.84
CA GLU A 86 6.51 1.07 -9.40
C GLU A 86 7.68 0.74 -8.45
N ARG A 87 8.68 1.62 -8.33
CA ARG A 87 9.90 1.45 -7.53
C ARG A 87 9.91 2.26 -6.25
N SER A 88 8.80 2.95 -5.95
CA SER A 88 8.76 3.83 -4.80
C SER A 88 8.90 3.02 -3.51
N PRO A 89 9.84 3.34 -2.61
CA PRO A 89 10.00 2.67 -1.30
C PRO A 89 8.83 2.96 -0.33
N TRP A 90 7.71 3.45 -0.83
CA TRP A 90 6.55 3.89 -0.07
C TRP A 90 5.43 2.87 -0.28
N LYS A 91 4.69 2.52 0.79
CA LYS A 91 3.59 1.54 0.80
C LYS A 91 2.69 1.66 -0.45
N VAL A 92 2.21 0.53 -0.95
CA VAL A 92 1.37 0.42 -2.17
C VAL A 92 0.06 1.19 -1.97
N ARG A 93 0.02 2.42 -2.47
CA ARG A 93 -1.13 3.33 -2.53
C ARG A 93 -1.25 3.85 -3.97
N SER A 94 -2.49 4.05 -4.45
CA SER A 94 -2.76 4.49 -5.82
C SER A 94 -1.96 5.75 -6.18
N VAL A 95 -1.02 5.58 -7.14
CA VAL A 95 -0.16 6.65 -7.66
C VAL A 95 -0.99 7.82 -8.18
N GLY A 96 -2.05 7.55 -8.93
CA GLY A 96 -2.90 8.60 -9.51
C GLY A 96 -3.63 9.43 -8.46
N PHE A 97 -4.12 8.79 -7.39
CA PHE A 97 -4.79 9.49 -6.29
C PHE A 97 -3.82 10.41 -5.54
N ASP A 98 -2.62 9.93 -5.21
CA ASP A 98 -1.60 10.74 -4.52
C ASP A 98 -1.21 11.96 -5.34
N VAL A 99 -0.99 11.79 -6.65
CA VAL A 99 -0.64 12.89 -7.57
C VAL A 99 -1.76 13.92 -7.64
N PHE A 100 -3.03 13.48 -7.73
CA PHE A 100 -4.18 14.38 -7.76
C PHE A 100 -4.26 15.25 -6.50
N ILE A 101 -4.13 14.63 -5.31
CA ILE A 101 -4.14 15.36 -4.03
C ILE A 101 -2.94 16.32 -3.94
N CYS A 102 -1.75 15.89 -4.36
CA CYS A 102 -0.55 16.71 -4.31
C CYS A 102 -0.62 17.94 -5.22
N ILE A 103 -1.11 17.77 -6.45
CA ILE A 103 -1.30 18.90 -7.38
C ILE A 103 -2.43 19.80 -6.91
N GLY A 104 -3.55 19.24 -6.47
CA GLY A 104 -4.69 19.99 -5.95
C GLY A 104 -4.30 20.83 -4.72
N LEU A 105 -3.55 20.25 -3.78
CA LEU A 105 -3.08 20.96 -2.59
C LEU A 105 -2.03 22.03 -2.94
N GLY A 106 -1.08 21.72 -3.83
CA GLY A 106 -0.06 22.68 -4.25
C GLY A 106 -0.63 23.90 -4.96
N LEU A 107 -1.45 23.68 -5.99
CA LEU A 107 -2.10 24.75 -6.74
C LEU A 107 -3.18 25.46 -5.91
N GLY A 108 -4.00 24.70 -5.20
CA GLY A 108 -5.07 25.25 -4.36
C GLY A 108 -4.51 26.19 -3.30
N LEU A 109 -3.44 25.80 -2.61
CA LEU A 109 -2.82 26.63 -1.58
C LEU A 109 -2.26 27.94 -2.17
N MET A 110 -1.70 27.88 -3.38
CA MET A 110 -1.13 29.06 -4.04
C MET A 110 -2.22 30.01 -4.57
N ILE A 111 -3.30 29.46 -5.11
CA ILE A 111 -4.49 30.23 -5.52
C ILE A 111 -5.14 30.88 -4.29
N THR A 112 -5.32 30.14 -3.20
CA THR A 112 -5.88 30.70 -1.95
C THR A 112 -5.00 31.83 -1.42
N TYR A 113 -3.68 31.67 -1.42
CA TYR A 113 -2.77 32.71 -0.96
C TYR A 113 -2.86 33.97 -1.85
N LEU A 114 -2.84 33.81 -3.18
CA LEU A 114 -3.03 34.92 -4.11
C LEU A 114 -4.40 35.57 -3.95
N SER A 115 -5.45 34.79 -3.72
CA SER A 115 -6.79 35.30 -3.47
C SER A 115 -6.83 36.16 -2.21
N VAL A 116 -6.17 35.75 -1.12
CA VAL A 116 -6.06 36.55 0.10
C VAL A 116 -5.27 37.82 -0.19
N LEU A 117 -4.13 37.71 -0.88
CA LEU A 117 -3.28 38.86 -1.22
C LEU A 117 -3.97 39.89 -2.13
N LEU A 118 -4.85 39.46 -3.03
CA LEU A 118 -5.60 40.35 -3.93
C LEU A 118 -6.82 41.00 -3.26
N LEU A 119 -7.33 40.41 -2.18
CA LEU A 119 -8.52 40.88 -1.47
C LEU A 119 -8.18 41.95 -0.42
N PHE A 120 -6.96 41.92 0.11
CA PHE A 120 -6.41 42.93 1.03
C PHE A 120 -5.57 43.97 0.30
#